data_AF-A0A359EX91-F1
#
_entry.id   AF-A0A359EX91-F1
#
_cell.length_a   1.000
_cell.length_b   1.000
_cell.length_c   1.000
_cell.angle_alpha   90.00
_cell.angle_beta   90.00
_cell.angle_gamma   90.00
#
_symmetry.space_group_name_H-M   'P 1'
#
loop_
_entity.id
_entity.type
_entity.pdbx_description
1 polymer ?
#
loop_
_entity_poly.entity_id
_entity_poly.type
_entity_poly.pdbx_seq_one_letter_code
_entity_poly.pdbx_strand_id
1 'polypeptide(L)'
;MKNMADAIESFIVGQLLAASKNTVLVQRNELADRLSCAPSQISYVLSTRFTPEKGYLVESRRGSGGFIRIVRILPVEEQQEEPTVDEILHYWHENRMLTDREFELLHYLMGIMDIPEREKRHVLRQAVQRMVDAG
;
A
#
# COMPACT_ATOMS: atom_id res chain seq x y z
N MET A 1 27.59 15.30 -7.31
CA MET A 1 28.09 14.05 -7.93
C MET A 1 27.25 12.91 -7.38
N LYS A 2 26.59 12.12 -8.23
CA LYS A 2 25.87 10.92 -7.77
C LYS A 2 26.89 9.81 -7.58
N ASN A 3 27.07 9.33 -6.36
CA ASN A 3 27.98 8.23 -6.08
C ASN A 3 27.33 6.90 -6.52
N MET A 4 28.13 5.86 -6.73
CA MET A 4 27.64 4.53 -7.12
C MET A 4 26.54 4.01 -6.15
N ALA A 5 26.66 4.35 -4.86
CA ALA A 5 25.64 4.05 -3.86
C ALA A 5 24.28 4.69 -4.17
N ASP A 6 24.26 5.95 -4.60
CA ASP A 6 23.03 6.68 -4.93
C ASP A 6 22.39 6.15 -6.22
N ALA A 7 23.22 5.65 -7.15
CA ALA A 7 22.75 5.00 -8.37
C ALA A 7 22.07 3.66 -8.08
N ILE A 8 22.66 2.84 -7.20
CA ILE A 8 22.08 1.58 -6.73
C ILE A 8 20.76 1.86 -5.99
N GLU A 9 20.74 2.84 -5.10
CA GLU A 9 19.54 3.24 -4.35
C GLU A 9 18.41 3.69 -5.29
N SER A 10 18.71 4.61 -6.22
CA SER A 10 17.73 5.13 -7.19
C SER A 10 17.13 4.02 -8.07
N PHE A 11 17.96 3.04 -8.47
CA PHE A 11 17.51 1.91 -9.27
C PHE A 11 16.53 1.02 -8.51
N ILE A 12 16.87 0.66 -7.26
CA ILE A 12 16.02 -0.20 -6.42
C ILE A 12 14.70 0.51 -6.09
N VAL A 13 14.75 1.79 -5.72
CA VAL A 13 13.55 2.60 -5.46
C VAL A 13 12.69 2.72 -6.71
N GLY A 14 13.28 2.96 -7.88
CA GLY A 14 12.55 3.00 -9.15
C GLY A 14 11.80 1.70 -9.44
N GLN A 15 12.41 0.53 -9.16
CA GLN A 15 11.75 -0.75 -9.32
C GLN A 15 10.63 -1.00 -8.29
N LEU A 16 10.81 -0.54 -7.05
CA LEU A 16 9.75 -0.60 -6.03
C LEU A 16 8.53 0.25 -6.42
N LEU A 17 8.75 1.41 -7.04
CA LEU A 17 7.67 2.31 -7.48
C LEU A 17 6.98 1.82 -8.75
N ALA A 18 7.74 1.33 -9.74
CA ALA A 18 7.19 0.92 -11.04
C ALA A 18 6.29 -0.32 -10.95
N ALA A 19 6.51 -1.18 -9.95
CA ALA A 19 5.79 -2.45 -9.85
C ALA A 19 4.41 -2.35 -9.17
N SER A 20 4.02 -1.20 -8.61
CA SER A 20 2.92 -1.07 -7.62
C SER A 20 2.97 -2.14 -6.51
N LYS A 21 4.15 -2.74 -6.33
CA LYS A 21 4.44 -3.83 -5.43
C LYS A 21 5.48 -3.30 -4.48
N ASN A 22 5.18 -3.33 -3.20
CA ASN A 22 6.12 -2.96 -2.14
C ASN A 22 7.30 -3.93 -2.00
N THR A 23 7.57 -4.77 -3.00
CA THR A 23 8.57 -5.84 -2.95
C THR A 23 9.31 -5.95 -4.27
N VAL A 24 10.63 -5.99 -4.20
CA VAL A 24 11.54 -6.26 -5.30
C VAL A 24 12.34 -7.52 -4.98
N LEU A 25 12.44 -8.43 -5.95
CA LEU A 25 13.26 -9.64 -5.87
C LEU A 25 14.37 -9.54 -6.91
N VAL A 26 15.62 -9.56 -6.47
CA VAL A 26 16.79 -9.42 -7.35
C VAL A 26 17.89 -10.40 -6.95
N GLN A 27 18.69 -10.82 -7.92
CA GLN A 27 19.93 -11.53 -7.63
C GLN A 27 21.09 -10.54 -7.45
N ARG A 28 21.98 -10.82 -6.49
CA ARG A 28 23.11 -9.93 -6.18
C ARG A 28 24.04 -9.74 -7.38
N ASN A 29 24.34 -10.84 -8.06
CA ASN A 29 25.24 -10.83 -9.21
C ASN A 29 24.60 -10.09 -10.39
N GLU A 30 23.33 -10.38 -10.68
CA GLU A 30 22.61 -9.68 -11.75
C GLU A 30 22.52 -8.17 -11.52
N LEU A 31 22.26 -7.75 -10.28
CA LEU A 31 22.20 -6.33 -9.93
C LEU A 31 23.60 -5.67 -10.04
N ALA A 32 24.65 -6.38 -9.63
CA ALA A 32 26.03 -5.95 -9.76
C ALA A 32 26.43 -5.78 -11.24
N ASP A 33 26.07 -6.74 -12.09
CA ASP A 33 26.35 -6.72 -13.52
C ASP A 33 25.60 -5.58 -14.24
N ARG A 34 24.31 -5.39 -13.94
CA ARG A 34 23.49 -4.31 -14.55
C ARG A 34 23.99 -2.91 -14.20
N LEU A 35 24.55 -2.74 -13.01
CA LEU A 35 25.06 -1.44 -12.51
C LEU A 35 26.58 -1.32 -12.67
N SER A 36 27.23 -2.29 -13.33
CA SER A 36 28.68 -2.35 -13.54
C SER A 36 29.48 -2.11 -12.26
N CYS A 37 29.07 -2.78 -11.16
CA CYS A 37 29.67 -2.61 -9.85
C CYS A 37 30.00 -3.96 -9.19
N ALA A 38 30.80 -3.96 -8.12
CA ALA A 38 31.14 -5.20 -7.41
C ALA A 38 29.96 -5.67 -6.52
N PRO A 39 29.75 -7.00 -6.34
CA PRO A 39 28.70 -7.54 -5.46
C PRO A 39 28.79 -7.07 -3.98
N SER A 40 30.00 -6.71 -3.53
CA SER A 40 30.22 -6.11 -2.21
C SER A 40 29.59 -4.73 -2.08
N GLN A 41 29.59 -3.92 -3.16
CA GLN A 41 28.96 -2.59 -3.18
C GLN A 41 27.45 -2.69 -3.02
N ILE A 42 26.82 -3.68 -3.66
CA ILE A 42 25.40 -3.97 -3.45
C ILE A 42 25.13 -4.27 -1.97
N SER A 43 25.96 -5.12 -1.36
CA SER A 43 25.77 -5.51 0.04
C SER A 43 25.92 -4.32 0.99
N TYR A 44 26.88 -3.42 0.71
CA TYR A 44 27.10 -2.19 1.46
C TYR A 44 25.91 -1.21 1.35
N VAL A 45 25.37 -1.03 0.14
CA VAL A 45 24.21 -0.13 -0.05
C VAL A 45 22.97 -0.68 0.65
N LEU A 46 22.72 -1.99 0.55
CA LEU A 46 21.59 -2.61 1.22
C LEU A 46 21.67 -2.46 2.74
N SER A 47 22.84 -2.66 3.35
CA SER A 47 23.00 -2.55 4.80
C SER A 47 22.96 -1.12 5.33
N THR A 48 23.25 -0.11 4.51
CA THR A 48 23.34 1.31 4.94
C THR A 48 22.14 2.18 4.52
N ARG A 49 21.49 1.84 3.40
CA ARG A 49 20.38 2.62 2.82
C ARG A 49 19.02 1.95 2.96
N PHE A 50 18.98 0.62 2.96
CA PHE A 50 17.74 -0.16 3.05
C PHE A 50 17.61 -0.82 4.42
N THR A 51 17.53 0.01 5.46
CA THR A 51 17.38 -0.44 6.86
C THR A 51 15.90 -0.41 7.29
N PRO A 52 15.52 -1.20 8.32
CA PRO A 52 14.18 -1.14 8.88
C PRO A 52 13.78 0.27 9.35
N GLU A 53 14.74 1.01 9.93
CA GLU A 53 14.57 2.41 10.35
C GLU A 53 14.20 3.37 9.21
N LYS A 54 14.60 3.03 7.98
CA LYS A 54 14.27 3.80 6.76
C LYS A 54 13.05 3.24 6.03
N GLY A 55 12.32 2.30 6.63
CA GLY A 55 11.13 1.69 6.04
C GLY A 55 11.45 0.59 5.03
N TYR A 56 12.53 -0.16 5.21
CA TYR A 56 12.87 -1.29 4.32
C TYR A 56 13.23 -2.56 5.09
N LEU A 57 12.69 -3.69 4.64
CA LEU A 57 13.10 -5.02 5.07
C LEU A 57 13.90 -5.68 3.96
N VAL A 58 15.11 -6.15 4.27
CA VAL A 58 15.97 -6.86 3.33
C VAL A 58 16.17 -8.29 3.80
N GLU A 59 15.75 -9.25 2.98
CA GLU A 59 15.99 -10.67 3.20
C GLU A 59 16.97 -11.19 2.16
N SER A 60 17.88 -12.07 2.56
CA SER A 60 18.83 -12.69 1.63
C SER A 60 18.87 -14.19 1.82
N ARG A 61 18.86 -14.93 0.71
CA ARG A 61 19.06 -16.38 0.68
C ARG A 61 20.38 -16.72 -0.01
N ARG A 62 21.22 -17.53 0.64
CA ARG A 62 22.49 -18.03 0.08
C ARG A 62 22.30 -19.43 -0.52
N GLY A 63 23.09 -19.77 -1.53
CA GLY A 63 23.04 -21.07 -2.24
C GLY A 63 22.86 -20.94 -3.76
N SER A 64 22.73 -22.07 -4.45
CA SER A 64 22.34 -22.11 -5.88
C SER A 64 20.95 -21.48 -6.04
N GLY A 65 20.87 -20.35 -6.74
CA GLY A 65 19.64 -19.55 -6.84
C GLY A 65 19.42 -18.54 -5.70
N GLY A 66 20.50 -18.10 -5.03
CA GLY A 66 20.42 -17.05 -4.02
C GLY A 66 19.82 -15.75 -4.54
N PHE A 67 18.95 -15.15 -3.73
CA PHE A 67 18.26 -13.90 -4.06
C PHE A 67 18.31 -12.93 -2.88
N ILE A 68 18.05 -11.67 -3.19
CA ILE A 68 17.82 -10.59 -2.24
C ILE A 68 16.38 -10.13 -2.47
N ARG A 69 15.58 -10.16 -1.41
CA ARG A 69 14.24 -9.59 -1.38
C ARG A 69 14.30 -8.28 -0.61
N ILE A 70 13.85 -7.21 -1.24
CA ILE A 70 13.78 -5.88 -0.64
C ILE A 70 12.31 -5.52 -0.60
N VAL A 71 11.79 -5.34 0.61
CA VAL A 71 10.40 -4.94 0.85
C VAL A 71 10.43 -3.52 1.39
N ARG A 72 9.67 -2.63 0.77
CA ARG A 72 9.36 -1.32 1.34
C ARG A 72 8.32 -1.54 2.42
N ILE A 73 8.73 -1.43 3.68
CA ILE A 73 7.82 -1.26 4.79
C ILE A 73 7.34 0.18 4.66
N LEU A 74 6.16 0.37 4.07
CA LEU A 74 5.48 1.64 4.24
C LEU A 74 5.37 1.86 5.76
N PRO A 75 5.79 3.01 6.32
CA PRO A 75 5.33 3.35 7.65
C PRO A 75 3.81 3.14 7.64
N VAL A 76 3.25 2.72 8.78
CA VAL A 76 1.80 2.70 8.98
C VAL A 76 1.33 4.16 9.07
N GLU A 77 1.69 4.98 8.09
CA GLU A 77 1.10 6.25 7.78
C GLU A 77 -0.08 5.91 6.91
N GLU A 78 -1.22 5.78 7.59
CA GLU A 78 -2.55 5.75 7.04
C GLU A 78 -2.75 4.63 6.00
N GLN A 79 -2.90 3.40 6.49
CA GLN A 79 -4.18 2.79 6.15
C GLN A 79 -5.20 3.83 6.62
N GLN A 80 -5.67 4.69 5.72
CA GLN A 80 -6.91 5.40 5.97
C GLN A 80 -7.86 4.27 6.30
N GLU A 81 -8.11 4.03 7.59
CA GLU A 81 -9.11 3.07 8.01
C GLU A 81 -10.34 3.52 7.26
N GLU A 82 -10.72 2.73 6.26
CA GLU A 82 -11.83 3.09 5.41
C GLU A 82 -12.99 3.32 6.38
N PRO A 83 -13.63 4.50 6.36
CA PRO A 83 -14.57 4.87 7.40
C PRO A 83 -15.64 3.80 7.52
N THR A 84 -16.04 3.53 8.75
CA THR A 84 -17.09 2.55 9.01
C THR A 84 -18.37 2.99 8.32
N VAL A 85 -19.28 2.04 8.09
CA VAL A 85 -20.60 2.41 7.55
C VAL A 85 -21.32 3.39 8.46
N ASP A 86 -21.15 3.22 9.76
CA ASP A 86 -21.74 4.11 10.75
C ASP A 86 -21.20 5.54 10.64
N GLU A 87 -19.88 5.70 10.53
CA GLU A 87 -19.23 7.00 10.31
C GLU A 87 -19.71 7.68 9.01
N ILE A 88 -19.88 6.90 7.93
CA ILE A 88 -20.39 7.42 6.65
C ILE A 88 -21.82 7.94 6.81
N LEU A 89 -22.70 7.18 7.47
CA LEU A 89 -24.09 7.56 7.65
C LEU A 89 -24.23 8.80 8.55
N HIS A 90 -23.46 8.87 9.63
CA HIS A 90 -23.42 10.04 10.50
C HIS A 90 -22.94 11.28 9.74
N TYR A 91 -21.86 11.15 8.96
CA TYR A 91 -21.36 12.23 8.13
C TYR A 91 -22.42 12.73 7.13
N TRP A 92 -23.15 11.83 6.45
CA TRP A 92 -24.22 12.22 5.54
C TRP A 92 -25.39 12.91 6.24
N HIS A 93 -25.73 12.48 7.46
CA HIS A 93 -26.76 13.11 8.28
C HIS A 93 -26.35 14.52 8.72
N GLU A 94 -25.14 14.68 9.27
CA GLU A 94 -24.60 15.98 9.70
C GLU A 94 -24.51 16.99 8.55
N ASN A 95 -24.16 16.52 7.34
CA ASN A 95 -24.09 17.33 6.13
C ASN A 95 -25.43 17.48 5.40
N ARG A 96 -26.55 17.08 6.04
CA ARG A 96 -27.93 17.22 5.50
C ARG A 96 -28.17 16.51 4.17
N MET A 97 -27.41 15.46 3.88
CA MET A 97 -27.64 14.57 2.74
C MET A 97 -28.69 13.49 3.06
N LEU A 98 -28.88 13.18 4.34
CA LEU A 98 -29.94 12.32 4.86
C LEU A 98 -30.83 13.09 5.83
N THR A 99 -32.13 12.85 5.77
CA THR A 99 -33.07 13.23 6.83
C THR A 99 -32.93 12.30 8.04
N ASP A 100 -33.43 12.73 9.20
CA ASP A 100 -33.43 11.91 10.43
C ASP A 100 -34.04 10.52 10.21
N ARG A 101 -35.16 10.47 9.47
CA ARG A 101 -35.85 9.21 9.17
C ARG A 101 -35.05 8.29 8.25
N GLU A 102 -34.33 8.86 7.27
CA GLU A 102 -33.50 8.09 6.35
C GLU A 102 -32.25 7.55 7.03
N PHE A 103 -31.62 8.35 7.89
CA PHE A 103 -30.49 7.91 8.70
C PHE A 103 -30.86 6.71 9.57
N GLU A 104 -31.92 6.81 10.37
CA GLU A 104 -32.38 5.72 11.26
C GLU A 104 -32.70 4.44 10.47
N LEU A 105 -33.41 4.57 9.34
CA LEU A 105 -33.76 3.42 8.51
C LEU A 105 -32.50 2.74 7.95
N LEU A 106 -31.56 3.51 7.40
CA LEU A 106 -30.33 2.98 6.81
C LEU A 106 -29.42 2.39 7.89
N HIS A 107 -29.27 3.05 9.03
CA HIS A 107 -28.48 2.57 10.15
C HIS A 107 -29.01 1.21 10.65
N TYR A 108 -30.33 1.11 10.87
CA TYR A 108 -30.96 -0.15 11.26
C TYR A 108 -30.82 -1.26 10.19
N LEU A 109 -31.06 -0.92 8.93
CA LEU A 109 -30.94 -1.88 7.83
C LEU A 109 -29.51 -2.40 7.68
N MET A 110 -28.51 -1.51 7.75
CA MET A 110 -27.09 -1.89 7.77
C MET A 110 -26.75 -2.74 9.00
N GLY A 111 -27.38 -2.50 10.15
CA GLY A 111 -27.21 -3.30 11.37
C GLY A 111 -27.73 -4.74 11.26
N ILE A 112 -28.85 -4.95 10.57
CA ILE A 112 -29.43 -6.30 10.37
C ILE A 112 -28.68 -7.11 9.30
N MET A 113 -28.06 -6.44 8.32
CA MET A 113 -27.33 -7.13 7.27
C MET A 113 -26.13 -7.90 7.85
N ASP A 114 -26.21 -9.23 7.81
CA ASP A 114 -25.13 -10.14 8.23
C ASP A 114 -24.11 -10.32 7.10
N ILE A 115 -23.47 -9.22 6.73
CA ILE A 115 -22.40 -9.18 5.72
C ILE A 115 -21.18 -8.43 6.25
N PRO A 116 -19.98 -8.73 5.73
CA PRO A 116 -18.78 -7.99 6.09
C PRO A 116 -18.91 -6.49 5.82
N GLU A 117 -18.28 -5.66 6.66
CA GLU A 117 -18.34 -4.20 6.56
C GLU A 117 -17.84 -3.65 5.21
N ARG A 118 -16.88 -4.33 4.58
CA ARG A 118 -16.46 -4.04 3.20
C ARG A 118 -17.60 -4.15 2.19
N GLU A 119 -18.48 -5.14 2.34
CA GLU A 119 -19.62 -5.33 1.45
C GLU A 119 -20.73 -4.31 1.73
N LYS A 120 -21.00 -3.97 2.99
CA LYS A 120 -21.93 -2.88 3.34
C LYS A 120 -21.52 -1.55 2.68
N ARG A 121 -20.23 -1.21 2.73
CA ARG A 121 -19.67 -0.03 2.03
C ARG A 121 -19.82 -0.11 0.51
N HIS A 122 -19.63 -1.30 -0.06
CA HIS A 122 -19.83 -1.50 -1.49
C HIS A 122 -21.28 -1.23 -1.90
N VAL A 123 -22.25 -1.72 -1.12
CA VAL A 123 -23.68 -1.48 -1.34
C VAL A 123 -24.00 0.02 -1.31
N LEU A 124 -23.52 0.75 -0.29
CA LEU A 124 -23.72 2.20 -0.20
C LEU A 124 -23.12 2.94 -1.40
N ARG A 125 -21.89 2.60 -1.80
CA ARG A 125 -21.24 3.23 -2.97
C ARG A 125 -22.03 2.98 -4.26
N GLN A 126 -22.55 1.77 -4.46
CA GLN A 126 -23.39 1.46 -5.61
C GLN A 126 -24.72 2.22 -5.60
N ALA A 127 -25.34 2.35 -4.43
CA ALA A 127 -26.59 3.10 -4.28
C ALA A 127 -26.41 4.56 -4.68
N VAL A 128 -25.37 5.22 -4.16
CA VAL A 128 -25.05 6.63 -4.51
C VAL A 128 -24.78 6.77 -6.01
N GLN A 129 -23.98 5.87 -6.60
CA GLN A 129 -23.68 5.93 -8.03
C GLN A 129 -24.95 5.85 -8.88
N ARG A 130 -25.86 4.93 -8.55
CA ARG A 130 -27.15 4.79 -9.26
C ARG A 130 -28.05 6.00 -9.10
N MET A 131 -28.02 6.67 -7.95
CA MET A 131 -28.78 7.91 -7.74
C MET A 131 -28.25 9.06 -8.59
N VAL A 132 -26.91 9.17 -8.73
CA VAL A 132 -26.28 10.16 -9.61
C VAL A 132 -26.58 9.87 -11.08
N ASP A 133 -26.53 8.61 -11.49
CA ASP A 133 -26.79 8.22 -12.89
C ASP A 133 -28.28 8.32 -13.29
N ALA A 134 -29.19 8.40 -12.29
CA ALA A 134 -30.64 8.49 -12.50
C ALA A 134 -31.18 9.93 -12.47
N GLY A 135 -30.35 10.92 -12.16
CA GLY A 135 -30.69 12.36 -12.17
C GLY A 135 -30.21 13.05 -13.43
#